data_AF-A0A812ZRT0-F1
#
_entry.id   AF-A0A812ZRT0-F1
#
_cell.length_a   1.000
_cell.length_b   1.000
_cell.length_c   1.000
_cell.angle_alpha   90.00
_cell.angle_beta   90.00
_cell.angle_gamma   90.00
#
_symmetry.space_group_name_H-M   'P 1'
#
loop_
_entity.id
_entity.type
_entity.pdbx_description
1 polymer ?
#
loop_
_entity_poly.entity_id
_entity_poly.type
_entity_poly.pdbx_seq_one_letter_code
_entity_poly.pdbx_strand_id
1 'polypeptide(L)'
;MGKSVSVVVPKKGKKRMVQKRPAARKTKLWKQIPYVRDKLALPSRGQRKDQIKWKRTLPELLKATGTDIIRILRADKLLIKWEGKRCPFCCNGFLSKLQPYYDGSLKHRCSYRNCHKRMNPHHLHPLFTEGTGSSQKSLQEQAAMLLLKLHNVKQSSIHMLLGVNHKAVEDVERKLCRLRKEYVEAKGKEIVFGDGKGWQDVEADEATFDKRERFQVNQHTKAGSSLLRAKLRSAQYEYWHRGSDLWLECGNLCTHHMTKVLKA
;
A
#
# COMPACT_ATOMS: atom_id res chain seq x y z
N MET A 1 -26.46 -48.16 38.10
CA MET A 1 -26.44 -47.37 36.85
C MET A 1 -25.08 -46.69 36.70
N GLY A 2 -24.20 -47.24 35.86
CA GLY A 2 -22.85 -46.70 35.65
C GLY A 2 -22.89 -45.49 34.71
N LYS A 3 -22.31 -44.35 35.14
CA LYS A 3 -22.16 -43.15 34.32
C LYS A 3 -21.09 -43.40 33.25
N SER A 4 -21.45 -43.26 31.99
CA SER A 4 -20.53 -43.36 30.85
C SER A 4 -19.55 -42.18 30.86
N VAL A 5 -18.26 -42.49 30.97
CA VAL A 5 -17.19 -41.50 30.81
C VAL A 5 -17.05 -41.24 29.31
N SER A 6 -17.38 -40.02 28.87
CA SER A 6 -17.16 -39.60 27.49
C SER A 6 -15.67 -39.53 27.20
N VAL A 7 -15.19 -40.43 26.35
CA VAL A 7 -13.80 -40.41 25.87
C VAL A 7 -13.63 -39.16 25.00
N VAL A 8 -12.91 -38.17 25.51
CA VAL A 8 -12.56 -36.95 24.77
C VAL A 8 -11.61 -37.33 23.64
N VAL A 9 -12.15 -37.57 22.44
CA VAL A 9 -11.35 -37.84 21.25
C VAL A 9 -10.66 -36.53 20.82
N PRO A 10 -9.31 -36.47 20.80
CA PRO A 10 -8.63 -35.25 20.40
C PRO A 10 -8.88 -34.96 18.92
N LYS A 11 -9.15 -33.68 18.60
CA LYS A 11 -9.29 -33.19 17.21
C LYS A 11 -8.13 -33.69 16.34
N LYS A 12 -8.42 -34.17 15.12
CA LYS A 12 -7.47 -34.79 14.16
C LYS A 12 -6.09 -34.10 14.09
N GLY A 13 -6.04 -32.78 14.14
CA GLY A 13 -4.79 -31.99 14.13
C GLY A 13 -3.90 -32.19 15.35
N LYS A 14 -4.47 -32.27 16.56
CA LYS A 14 -3.72 -32.55 17.80
C LYS A 14 -3.13 -33.96 17.80
N LYS A 15 -3.90 -34.94 17.30
CA LYS A 15 -3.42 -36.33 17.17
C LYS A 15 -2.22 -36.42 16.21
N ARG A 16 -2.27 -35.73 15.07
CA ARG A 16 -1.13 -35.62 14.13
C ARG A 16 0.10 -34.96 14.77
N MET A 17 -0.09 -33.91 15.57
CA MET A 17 1.02 -33.20 16.21
C MET A 17 1.74 -34.06 17.26
N VAL A 18 0.99 -34.84 18.05
CA VAL A 18 1.55 -35.79 19.03
C VAL A 18 2.24 -36.97 18.32
N GLN A 19 1.73 -37.40 17.17
CA GLN A 19 2.31 -38.47 16.37
C GLN A 19 3.52 -38.06 15.52
N LYS A 20 3.86 -36.76 15.45
CA LYS A 20 5.09 -36.31 14.78
C LYS A 20 6.30 -36.79 15.58
N ARG A 21 6.90 -37.87 15.13
CA ARG A 21 8.20 -38.32 15.60
C ARG A 21 9.29 -37.45 14.97
N PRO A 22 10.32 -37.03 15.73
CA PRO A 22 11.46 -36.33 15.16
C PRO A 22 12.16 -37.22 14.13
N ALA A 23 12.62 -36.62 13.03
CA ALA A 23 13.24 -37.33 11.91
C ALA A 23 14.52 -38.11 12.31
N ALA A 24 15.17 -37.73 13.41
CA ALA A 24 16.30 -38.43 14.00
C ALA A 24 16.15 -38.54 15.52
N ARG A 25 16.69 -39.62 16.10
CA ARG A 25 16.84 -39.76 17.55
C ARG A 25 17.78 -38.67 18.06
N LYS A 26 17.28 -37.83 18.95
CA LYS A 26 18.09 -36.81 19.64
C LYS A 26 19.17 -37.51 20.45
N THR A 27 20.43 -37.10 20.27
CA THR A 27 21.57 -37.64 21.02
C THR A 27 21.52 -37.15 22.47
N LYS A 28 22.24 -37.83 23.39
CA LYS A 28 22.33 -37.42 24.81
C LYS A 28 22.91 -36.00 25.00
N LEU A 29 23.65 -35.51 24.00
CA LEU A 29 24.22 -34.15 23.96
C LEU A 29 23.20 -33.08 23.53
N TRP A 30 22.05 -33.48 22.97
CA TRP A 30 21.04 -32.53 22.52
C TRP A 30 20.36 -31.89 23.72
N LYS A 31 20.60 -30.58 23.91
CA LYS A 31 19.86 -29.75 24.86
C LYS A 31 18.85 -28.91 24.10
N GLN A 32 17.62 -28.86 24.60
CA GLN A 32 16.62 -27.93 24.08
C GLN A 32 17.04 -26.51 24.48
N ILE A 33 17.64 -25.79 23.54
CA ILE A 33 17.91 -24.37 23.71
C ILE A 33 16.58 -23.66 23.44
N PRO A 34 15.93 -23.05 24.45
CA PRO A 34 14.78 -22.20 24.18
C PRO A 34 15.23 -21.08 23.25
N TYR A 35 14.50 -20.86 22.17
CA TYR A 35 14.74 -19.70 21.32
C TYR A 35 14.46 -18.44 22.15
N VAL A 36 15.53 -17.78 22.60
CA VAL A 36 15.48 -16.48 23.25
C VAL A 36 15.99 -15.49 22.22
N ARG A 37 15.07 -14.70 21.64
CA ARG A 37 15.48 -13.51 20.88
C ARG A 37 16.25 -12.61 21.83
N ASP A 38 17.46 -12.23 21.44
CA ASP A 38 18.30 -11.39 22.25
C ASP A 38 17.56 -10.08 22.58
N LYS A 39 17.61 -9.62 23.83
CA LYS A 39 16.81 -8.45 24.25
C LYS A 39 17.21 -7.17 23.52
N LEU A 40 18.46 -7.11 23.03
CA LEU A 40 19.00 -6.05 22.20
C LEU A 40 18.57 -6.15 20.73
N ALA A 41 18.11 -7.32 20.28
CA ALA A 41 17.61 -7.57 18.93
C ALA A 41 16.10 -7.32 18.80
N LEU A 42 15.39 -7.06 19.90
CA LEU A 42 14.01 -6.59 19.86
C LEU A 42 14.04 -5.09 19.49
N PRO A 43 13.53 -4.69 18.31
CA PRO A 43 13.37 -3.27 18.02
C PRO A 43 12.56 -2.65 19.16
N SER A 44 13.06 -1.52 19.68
CA SER A 44 12.38 -0.73 20.70
C SER A 44 10.90 -0.65 20.38
N ARG A 45 10.04 -0.98 21.35
CA ARG A 45 8.56 -1.00 21.27
C ARG A 45 8.09 -0.08 20.15
N GLY A 46 7.77 -0.65 18.98
CA GLY A 46 7.65 0.13 17.74
C GLY A 46 6.84 1.40 17.94
N GLN A 47 7.32 2.52 17.38
CA GLN A 47 6.74 3.85 17.56
C GLN A 47 5.22 3.81 17.41
N ARG A 48 4.49 4.34 18.39
CA ARG A 48 3.02 4.28 18.33
C ARG A 48 2.54 5.15 17.16
N LYS A 49 1.39 4.79 16.55
CA LYS A 49 0.85 5.50 15.37
C LYS A 49 0.65 7.00 15.63
N ASP A 50 0.32 7.37 16.87
CA ASP A 50 0.17 8.74 17.39
C ASP A 50 1.49 9.53 17.49
N GLN A 51 2.63 8.84 17.49
CA GLN A 51 3.95 9.46 17.55
C GLN A 51 4.58 9.68 16.16
N ILE A 52 3.92 9.20 15.10
CA ILE A 52 4.36 9.44 13.72
C ILE A 52 3.92 10.86 13.35
N LYS A 53 4.88 11.74 13.08
CA LYS A 53 4.60 13.09 12.60
C LYS A 53 4.28 13.02 11.11
N TRP A 54 3.01 13.18 10.77
CA TRP A 54 2.55 13.28 9.38
C TRP A 54 2.78 14.69 8.87
N LYS A 55 3.30 14.83 7.65
CA LYS A 55 3.56 16.13 7.04
C LYS A 55 2.27 16.90 6.72
N ARG A 56 1.20 16.18 6.36
CA ARG A 56 -0.06 16.77 5.89
C ARG A 56 -1.21 16.42 6.81
N THR A 57 -2.16 17.35 6.90
CA THR A 57 -3.39 17.17 7.66
C THR A 57 -4.62 17.15 6.74
N LEU A 58 -5.68 16.50 7.18
CA LEU A 58 -6.93 16.43 6.41
C LEU A 58 -7.54 17.82 6.10
N PRO A 59 -7.60 18.77 7.06
CA PRO A 59 -8.17 20.09 6.78
C PRO A 59 -7.34 20.88 5.76
N GLU A 60 -6.02 20.73 5.76
CA GLU A 60 -5.12 21.38 4.79
C GLU A 60 -5.44 20.94 3.36
N LEU A 61 -5.69 19.64 3.14
CA LEU A 61 -6.03 19.10 1.82
C LEU A 61 -7.43 19.52 1.35
N LEU A 62 -8.41 19.57 2.25
CA LEU A 62 -9.80 19.91 1.90
C LEU A 62 -9.99 21.42 1.68
N LYS A 63 -9.29 22.27 2.43
CA LYS A 63 -9.36 23.74 2.28
C LYS A 63 -8.52 24.26 1.12
N ALA A 64 -7.64 23.44 0.54
CA ALA A 64 -6.76 23.86 -0.54
C ALA A 64 -7.54 24.22 -1.82
N THR A 65 -7.20 25.37 -2.41
CA THR A 65 -7.68 25.76 -3.74
C THR A 65 -7.11 24.83 -4.82
N GLY A 66 -7.69 24.83 -6.02
CA GLY A 66 -7.25 23.96 -7.13
C GLY A 66 -5.77 24.13 -7.52
N THR A 67 -5.23 25.35 -7.44
CA THR A 67 -3.81 25.66 -7.64
C THR A 67 -2.96 25.12 -6.48
N ASP A 68 -3.41 25.36 -5.25
CA ASP A 68 -2.67 24.99 -4.05
C ASP A 68 -2.57 23.48 -3.88
N ILE A 69 -3.64 22.74 -4.14
CA ILE A 69 -3.62 21.27 -4.04
C ILE A 69 -2.63 20.67 -5.04
N ILE A 70 -2.55 21.21 -6.27
CA ILE A 70 -1.56 20.74 -7.26
C ILE A 70 -0.15 21.05 -6.77
N ARG A 71 0.08 22.23 -6.19
CA ARG A 71 1.38 22.63 -5.63
C ARG A 71 1.79 21.71 -4.47
N ILE A 72 0.87 21.42 -3.55
CA ILE A 72 1.08 20.52 -2.41
C ILE A 72 1.41 19.11 -2.90
N LEU A 73 0.60 18.55 -3.80
CA LEU A 73 0.80 17.19 -4.32
C LEU A 73 2.06 17.05 -5.17
N ARG A 74 2.50 18.12 -5.86
CA ARG A 74 3.80 18.16 -6.55
C ARG A 74 4.96 18.18 -5.55
N ALA A 75 4.84 18.97 -4.47
CA ALA A 75 5.87 19.06 -3.43
C ALA A 75 6.05 17.72 -2.69
N ASP A 76 4.96 16.97 -2.53
CA ASP A 76 4.98 15.64 -1.88
C ASP A 76 5.26 14.50 -2.87
N LYS A 77 5.62 14.81 -4.12
CA LYS A 77 5.94 13.85 -5.20
C LYS A 77 4.81 12.88 -5.57
N LEU A 78 3.57 13.18 -5.18
CA LEU A 78 2.41 12.42 -5.64
C LEU A 78 2.10 12.75 -7.11
N LEU A 79 2.17 14.03 -7.49
CA LEU A 79 2.00 14.43 -8.89
C LEU A 79 3.34 14.69 -9.57
N ILE A 80 3.45 14.20 -10.80
CA ILE A 80 4.61 14.45 -11.64
C ILE A 80 4.49 15.84 -12.29
N LYS A 81 5.63 16.48 -12.51
CA LYS A 81 5.71 17.63 -13.41
C LYS A 81 5.61 17.17 -14.87
N TRP A 82 4.49 17.49 -15.52
CA TRP A 82 4.23 17.21 -16.94
C TRP A 82 4.82 18.25 -17.90
N GLU A 83 5.19 19.41 -17.39
CA GLU A 83 5.74 20.53 -18.18
C GLU A 83 7.00 20.08 -18.94
N GLY A 84 6.99 20.25 -20.27
CA GLY A 84 8.11 19.86 -21.12
C GLY A 84 8.23 18.35 -21.38
N LYS A 85 7.29 17.52 -20.91
CA LYS A 85 7.24 16.09 -21.27
C LYS A 85 6.52 15.86 -22.59
N ARG A 86 6.85 14.74 -23.24
CA ARG A 86 6.15 14.27 -24.45
C ARG A 86 4.69 13.96 -24.12
N CYS A 87 3.80 14.35 -25.03
CA CYS A 87 2.36 14.15 -24.88
C CYS A 87 2.02 12.65 -25.03
N PRO A 88 1.37 12.01 -24.04
CA PRO A 88 0.99 10.59 -24.12
C PRO A 88 0.04 10.24 -25.27
N PHE A 89 -0.70 11.23 -25.79
CA PHE A 89 -1.68 10.98 -26.87
C PHE A 89 -1.08 10.99 -28.27
N CYS A 90 -0.03 11.76 -28.51
CA CYS A 90 0.51 11.96 -29.86
C CYS A 90 2.01 11.68 -29.97
N CYS A 91 2.70 11.48 -28.85
CA CYS A 91 4.13 11.21 -28.72
C CYS A 91 5.11 12.25 -29.32
N ASN A 92 4.62 13.19 -30.13
CA ASN A 92 5.41 14.14 -30.90
C ASN A 92 5.42 15.55 -30.28
N GLY A 93 4.33 15.95 -29.63
CA GLY A 93 4.22 17.27 -28.99
C GLY A 93 4.73 17.30 -27.55
N PHE A 94 5.11 18.49 -27.09
CA PHE A 94 5.46 18.75 -25.70
C PHE A 94 4.27 19.39 -24.96
N LEU A 95 4.16 19.11 -23.66
CA LEU A 95 3.12 19.69 -22.82
C LEU A 95 3.53 21.07 -22.30
N SER A 96 2.63 22.04 -22.46
CA SER A 96 2.76 23.41 -21.98
C SER A 96 2.75 23.50 -20.44
N LYS A 97 3.02 24.70 -19.93
CA LYS A 97 2.72 25.07 -18.54
C LYS A 97 1.22 24.89 -18.24
N LEU A 98 0.87 24.78 -16.95
CA LEU A 98 -0.53 24.74 -16.49
C LEU A 98 -1.25 26.02 -16.94
N GLN A 99 -2.33 25.85 -17.68
CA GLN A 99 -3.18 26.96 -18.13
C GLN A 99 -4.58 26.80 -17.56
N PRO A 100 -5.24 27.90 -17.15
CA PRO A 100 -6.64 27.86 -16.76
C PRO A 100 -7.51 27.45 -17.94
N TYR A 101 -8.54 26.67 -17.64
CA TYR A 101 -9.59 26.26 -18.56
C TYR A 101 -10.91 26.98 -18.23
N TYR A 102 -11.90 26.88 -19.11
CA TYR A 102 -13.19 27.56 -18.92
C TYR A 102 -13.87 27.15 -17.61
N ASP A 103 -13.65 25.92 -17.15
CA ASP A 103 -14.17 25.39 -15.87
C ASP A 103 -13.41 25.88 -14.63
N GLY A 104 -12.42 26.76 -14.77
CA GLY A 104 -11.48 27.13 -13.69
C GLY A 104 -10.47 26.03 -13.34
N SER A 105 -10.55 24.85 -13.99
CA SER A 105 -9.56 23.78 -13.85
C SER A 105 -8.26 24.09 -14.58
N LEU A 106 -7.13 23.62 -14.06
CA LEU A 106 -5.82 23.82 -14.67
C LEU A 106 -5.45 22.61 -15.54
N LYS A 107 -5.16 22.85 -16.82
CA LYS A 107 -4.82 21.79 -17.78
C LYS A 107 -3.51 22.11 -18.52
N HIS A 108 -2.80 21.06 -18.91
CA HIS A 108 -1.67 21.14 -19.83
C HIS A 108 -2.18 21.04 -21.27
N ARG A 109 -1.65 21.84 -22.19
CA ARG A 109 -1.97 21.75 -23.63
C ARG A 109 -0.79 21.14 -24.39
N CYS A 110 -1.10 20.26 -25.33
CA CYS A 110 -0.10 19.76 -26.27
C CYS A 110 0.29 20.83 -27.31
N SER A 111 1.59 21.05 -27.51
CA SER A 111 2.13 22.02 -28.47
C SER A 111 2.02 21.58 -29.93
N TYR A 112 1.79 20.28 -30.19
CA TYR A 112 1.68 19.77 -31.56
C TYR A 112 0.40 20.26 -32.24
N ARG A 113 0.55 20.85 -33.44
CA ARG A 113 -0.53 21.50 -34.20
C ARG A 113 -1.72 20.57 -34.48
N ASN A 114 -1.48 19.29 -34.72
CA ASN A 114 -2.57 18.36 -35.03
C ASN A 114 -3.18 17.68 -33.79
N CYS A 115 -2.55 17.80 -32.61
CA CYS A 115 -3.07 17.17 -31.39
C CYS A 115 -3.91 18.16 -30.58
N HIS A 116 -3.31 19.29 -30.17
CA HIS A 116 -3.92 20.32 -29.32
C HIS A 116 -4.74 19.83 -28.10
N LYS A 117 -4.63 18.54 -27.74
CA LYS A 117 -5.35 17.92 -26.62
C LYS A 117 -4.93 18.58 -25.32
N ARG A 118 -5.92 18.74 -24.43
CA ARG A 118 -5.72 19.24 -23.07
C ARG A 118 -5.75 18.08 -22.09
N MET A 119 -4.87 18.14 -21.10
CA MET A 119 -4.65 17.07 -20.12
C MET A 119 -4.74 17.61 -18.71
N ASN A 120 -5.33 16.86 -17.78
CA ASN A 120 -5.28 17.27 -16.39
C ASN A 120 -3.91 16.97 -15.78
N PRO A 121 -3.56 17.60 -14.64
CA PRO A 121 -2.26 17.42 -13.99
C PRO A 121 -2.04 15.99 -13.46
N HIS A 122 -3.13 15.25 -13.26
CA HIS A 122 -3.13 13.89 -12.71
C HIS A 122 -3.45 12.82 -13.78
N HIS A 123 -3.24 13.14 -15.07
CA HIS A 123 -3.46 12.18 -16.15
C HIS A 123 -2.57 10.94 -15.98
N LEU A 124 -3.16 9.75 -16.20
CA LEU A 124 -2.51 8.43 -16.03
C LEU A 124 -1.98 8.17 -14.61
N HIS A 125 -2.41 8.92 -13.61
CA HIS A 125 -1.97 8.69 -12.24
C HIS A 125 -2.49 7.34 -11.71
N PRO A 126 -1.66 6.53 -11.01
CA PRO A 126 -2.06 5.19 -10.58
C PRO A 126 -3.16 5.20 -9.50
N LEU A 127 -3.26 6.29 -8.73
CA LEU A 127 -4.21 6.41 -7.61
C LEU A 127 -5.37 7.38 -7.91
N PHE A 128 -5.13 8.42 -8.71
CA PHE A 128 -6.12 9.48 -8.94
C PHE A 128 -6.82 9.20 -10.26
N THR A 129 -8.14 9.36 -10.24
CA THR A 129 -8.98 9.00 -11.37
C THR A 129 -9.52 10.27 -12.00
N GLU A 130 -9.30 10.38 -13.31
CA GLU A 130 -9.96 11.37 -14.14
C GLU A 130 -11.36 10.87 -14.52
N GLY A 131 -12.34 11.75 -14.47
CA GLY A 131 -13.69 11.47 -14.95
C GLY A 131 -14.31 12.75 -15.49
N THR A 132 -15.41 12.61 -16.20
CA THR A 132 -16.27 13.72 -16.62
C THR A 132 -17.70 13.31 -16.30
N GLY A 133 -18.29 13.89 -15.26
CA GLY A 133 -19.65 13.59 -14.84
C GLY A 133 -19.97 14.07 -13.43
N SER A 134 -21.26 14.03 -13.06
CA SER A 134 -21.75 14.47 -11.75
C SER A 134 -21.21 13.64 -10.58
N SER A 135 -20.81 12.39 -10.83
CA SER A 135 -20.21 11.50 -9.82
C SER A 135 -18.68 11.62 -9.72
N GLN A 136 -18.08 12.61 -10.43
CA GLN A 136 -16.65 12.85 -10.35
C GLN A 136 -16.29 13.46 -9.00
N LYS A 137 -15.19 12.99 -8.42
CA LYS A 137 -14.65 13.53 -7.18
C LYS A 137 -13.59 14.55 -7.45
N SER A 138 -13.61 15.62 -6.67
CA SER A 138 -12.56 16.64 -6.68
C SER A 138 -11.20 16.03 -6.32
N LEU A 139 -10.11 16.64 -6.79
CA LEU A 139 -8.76 16.17 -6.48
C LEU A 139 -8.49 16.24 -4.96
N GLN A 140 -9.08 17.23 -4.29
CA GLN A 140 -9.04 17.40 -2.83
C GLN A 140 -9.68 16.20 -2.11
N GLU A 141 -10.88 15.80 -2.51
CA GLU A 141 -11.55 14.61 -1.94
C GLU A 141 -10.74 13.34 -2.21
N GLN A 142 -10.18 13.19 -3.41
CA GLN A 142 -9.34 12.04 -3.74
C GLN A 142 -8.08 11.98 -2.88
N ALA A 143 -7.41 13.11 -2.66
CA ALA A 143 -6.26 13.22 -1.76
C ALA A 143 -6.65 12.94 -0.30
N ALA A 144 -7.78 13.47 0.17
CA ALA A 144 -8.31 13.25 1.51
C ALA A 144 -8.63 11.76 1.77
N MET A 145 -9.28 11.08 0.82
CA MET A 145 -9.53 9.64 0.92
C MET A 145 -8.22 8.84 1.00
N LEU A 146 -7.22 9.20 0.18
CA LEU A 146 -5.91 8.56 0.21
C LEU A 146 -5.25 8.73 1.57
N LEU A 147 -5.25 9.95 2.12
CA LEU A 147 -4.66 10.24 3.43
C LEU A 147 -5.33 9.42 4.53
N LEU A 148 -6.67 9.41 4.60
CA LEU A 148 -7.42 8.63 5.58
C LEU A 148 -7.15 7.12 5.46
N LYS A 149 -6.95 6.64 4.23
CA LYS A 149 -6.56 5.25 4.01
C LYS A 149 -5.15 4.92 4.47
N LEU A 150 -4.19 5.83 4.29
CA LEU A 150 -2.84 5.66 4.81
C LEU A 150 -2.80 5.70 6.35
N HIS A 151 -3.70 6.45 6.98
CA HIS A 151 -3.93 6.39 8.43
C HIS A 151 -4.61 5.08 8.90
N ASN A 152 -4.92 4.14 8.00
CA ASN A 152 -5.62 2.90 8.30
C ASN A 152 -7.03 3.11 8.89
N VAL A 153 -7.72 4.19 8.50
CA VAL A 153 -9.12 4.41 8.89
C VAL A 153 -10.03 3.41 8.17
N LYS A 154 -11.01 2.87 8.91
CA LYS A 154 -11.99 1.93 8.37
C LYS A 154 -12.77 2.56 7.22
N GLN A 155 -13.06 1.72 6.22
CA GLN A 155 -13.82 2.10 5.03
C GLN A 155 -15.14 2.81 5.33
N SER A 156 -15.92 2.25 6.25
CA SER A 156 -17.22 2.77 6.65
C SER A 156 -17.10 4.17 7.24
N SER A 157 -16.08 4.41 8.08
CA SER A 157 -15.82 5.73 8.65
C SER A 157 -15.48 6.76 7.58
N ILE A 158 -14.70 6.41 6.55
CA ILE A 158 -14.37 7.34 5.46
C ILE A 158 -15.61 7.70 4.64
N HIS A 159 -16.46 6.71 4.34
CA HIS A 159 -17.74 6.94 3.67
C HIS A 159 -18.61 7.94 4.43
N MET A 160 -18.74 7.78 5.75
CA MET A 160 -19.53 8.68 6.60
C MET A 160 -18.90 10.07 6.73
N LEU A 161 -17.58 10.16 6.90
CA LEU A 161 -16.88 11.43 7.13
C LEU A 161 -16.85 12.34 5.89
N LEU A 162 -16.65 11.76 4.71
CA LEU A 162 -16.55 12.54 3.46
C LEU A 162 -17.86 12.57 2.67
N GLY A 163 -18.88 11.80 3.07
CA GLY A 163 -20.12 11.65 2.29
C GLY A 163 -19.92 10.94 0.95
N VAL A 164 -18.82 10.21 0.79
CA VAL A 164 -18.37 9.65 -0.49
C VAL A 164 -18.73 8.18 -0.60
N ASN A 165 -19.26 7.73 -1.74
CA ASN A 165 -19.63 6.31 -1.96
C ASN A 165 -18.49 5.35 -1.57
N HIS A 166 -18.82 4.36 -0.73
CA HIS A 166 -17.91 3.31 -0.27
C HIS A 166 -17.20 2.58 -1.43
N LYS A 167 -17.82 2.40 -2.59
CA LYS A 167 -17.17 1.75 -3.75
C LYS A 167 -15.95 2.48 -4.23
N ALA A 168 -16.01 3.80 -4.20
CA ALA A 168 -14.92 4.60 -4.72
C ALA A 168 -13.81 4.79 -3.67
N VAL A 169 -14.07 4.56 -2.39
CA VAL A 169 -13.00 4.38 -1.39
C VAL A 169 -12.36 2.98 -1.52
N GLU A 170 -13.15 1.95 -1.91
CA GLU A 170 -12.67 0.57 -2.14
C GLU A 170 -11.74 0.51 -3.36
N ASP A 171 -12.06 1.28 -4.39
CA ASP A 171 -11.23 1.41 -5.59
C ASP A 171 -9.86 2.05 -5.27
N VAL A 172 -9.82 3.09 -4.44
CA VAL A 172 -8.55 3.69 -3.97
C VAL A 172 -7.70 2.67 -3.22
N GLU A 173 -8.30 1.91 -2.30
CA GLU A 173 -7.61 0.84 -1.57
C GLU A 173 -7.06 -0.24 -2.51
N ARG A 174 -7.86 -0.65 -3.49
CA ARG A 174 -7.47 -1.65 -4.50
C ARG A 174 -6.30 -1.17 -5.36
N LYS A 175 -6.33 0.08 -5.83
CA LYS A 175 -5.25 0.72 -6.60
C LYS A 175 -3.97 0.81 -5.76
N LEU A 176 -4.09 1.25 -4.51
CA LEU A 176 -2.96 1.34 -3.57
C LEU A 176 -2.32 -0.03 -3.32
N CYS A 177 -3.12 -1.08 -3.12
CA CYS A 177 -2.61 -2.44 -2.91
C CYS A 177 -1.88 -2.99 -4.14
N ARG A 178 -2.40 -2.73 -5.34
CA ARG A 178 -1.73 -3.13 -6.60
C ARG A 178 -0.39 -2.41 -6.76
N LEU A 179 -0.38 -1.09 -6.54
CA LEU A 179 0.81 -0.27 -6.64
C LEU A 179 1.91 -0.71 -5.66
N ARG A 180 1.54 -0.93 -4.39
CA ARG A 180 2.47 -1.45 -3.36
C ARG A 180 2.98 -2.84 -3.70
N LYS A 181 2.11 -3.73 -4.20
CA LYS A 181 2.49 -5.08 -4.62
C LYS A 181 3.60 -5.04 -5.67
N GLU A 182 3.44 -4.24 -6.73
CA GLU A 182 4.44 -4.13 -7.80
C GLU A 182 5.80 -3.60 -7.30
N TYR A 183 5.76 -2.66 -6.35
CA TYR A 183 6.99 -2.13 -5.74
C TYR A 183 7.68 -3.17 -4.86
N VAL A 184 6.93 -3.84 -3.98
CA VAL A 184 7.48 -4.87 -3.08
C VAL A 184 8.03 -6.06 -3.87
N GLU A 185 7.35 -6.47 -4.95
CA GLU A 185 7.84 -7.55 -5.81
C GLU A 185 9.09 -7.15 -6.61
N ALA A 186 9.25 -5.87 -6.96
CA ALA A 186 10.48 -5.37 -7.58
C ALA A 186 11.63 -5.30 -6.57
N LYS A 187 11.40 -4.67 -5.41
CA LYS A 187 12.39 -4.52 -4.33
C LYS A 187 12.79 -5.86 -3.73
N GLY A 188 11.85 -6.79 -3.57
CA GLY A 188 12.13 -8.12 -3.04
C GLY A 188 13.08 -8.95 -3.89
N LYS A 189 13.25 -8.63 -5.18
CA LYS A 189 14.28 -9.26 -6.05
C LYS A 189 15.68 -8.69 -5.81
N GLU A 190 15.77 -7.47 -5.29
CA GLU A 190 17.03 -6.80 -4.98
C GLU A 190 17.60 -7.25 -3.63
N ILE A 191 16.77 -7.84 -2.75
CA ILE A 191 17.19 -8.32 -1.43
C ILE A 191 17.97 -9.63 -1.60
N VAL A 192 19.27 -9.59 -1.32
CA VAL A 192 20.13 -10.78 -1.27
C VAL A 192 19.99 -11.42 0.11
N PHE A 193 19.55 -12.68 0.14
CA PHE A 193 19.42 -13.43 1.38
C PHE A 193 20.71 -14.16 1.73
N GLY A 194 21.51 -13.53 2.59
CA GLY A 194 22.75 -14.08 3.13
C GLY A 194 23.89 -14.19 2.12
N ASP A 195 25.12 -14.33 2.63
CA ASP A 195 26.34 -14.36 1.81
C ASP A 195 26.87 -15.78 1.53
N GLY A 196 26.12 -16.82 1.88
CA GLY A 196 26.49 -18.24 1.68
C GLY A 196 27.71 -18.73 2.47
N LYS A 197 28.44 -17.83 3.14
CA LYS A 197 29.68 -18.12 3.90
C LYS A 197 29.44 -18.44 5.38
N GLY A 198 28.23 -18.23 5.90
CA GLY A 198 27.91 -18.49 7.30
C GLY A 198 26.41 -18.42 7.59
N TRP A 199 26.02 -18.86 8.79
CA TRP A 199 24.67 -18.65 9.30
C TRP A 199 24.47 -17.15 9.57
N GLN A 200 23.63 -16.52 8.76
CA GLN A 200 23.15 -15.16 8.97
C GLN A 200 21.67 -15.24 9.33
N ASP A 201 21.25 -14.43 10.30
CA ASP A 201 19.84 -14.22 10.59
C ASP A 201 19.21 -13.51 9.39
N VAL A 202 18.64 -14.32 8.49
CA VAL A 202 17.77 -13.83 7.45
C VAL A 202 16.39 -13.66 8.09
N GLU A 203 15.98 -12.40 8.31
CA GLU A 203 14.57 -12.11 8.55
C GLU A 203 13.79 -12.50 7.30
N ALA A 204 13.33 -13.75 7.25
CA ALA A 204 12.26 -14.13 6.35
C ALA A 204 11.03 -13.34 6.80
N ASP A 205 10.60 -12.39 5.97
CA ASP A 205 9.43 -11.53 6.16
C ASP A 205 8.14 -12.38 6.29
N GLU A 206 7.95 -13.03 7.43
CA GLU A 206 6.62 -13.36 7.91
C GLU A 206 6.00 -12.03 8.31
N ALA A 207 5.16 -11.46 7.44
CA ALA A 207 4.20 -10.45 7.85
C ALA A 207 3.44 -11.03 9.05
N THR A 208 3.88 -10.71 10.25
CA THR A 208 3.29 -11.22 11.48
C THR A 208 2.04 -10.38 11.64
N PHE A 209 0.94 -10.86 11.06
CA PHE A 209 -0.36 -10.28 11.28
C PHE A 209 -0.61 -10.33 12.78
N ASP A 210 -0.57 -9.16 13.43
CA ASP A 210 -0.99 -9.04 14.82
C ASP A 210 -2.34 -9.75 14.93
N LYS A 211 -2.58 -10.51 16.01
CA LYS A 211 -3.78 -11.36 16.18
C LYS A 211 -5.11 -10.60 16.00
N ARG A 212 -5.09 -9.27 15.93
CA ARG A 212 -6.20 -8.33 15.72
C ARG A 212 -6.47 -7.97 14.24
N GLU A 213 -5.51 -8.13 13.34
CA GLU A 213 -5.63 -7.86 11.89
C GLU A 213 -5.67 -9.17 11.08
N ARG A 214 -6.43 -10.15 11.55
CA ARG A 214 -6.80 -11.27 10.68
C ARG A 214 -7.65 -10.69 9.57
N PHE A 215 -7.19 -10.73 8.32
CA PHE A 215 -8.13 -10.71 7.21
C PHE A 215 -9.17 -11.76 7.54
N GLN A 216 -10.44 -11.36 7.71
CA GLN A 216 -11.52 -12.30 7.61
C GLN A 216 -11.45 -12.80 6.17
N VAL A 217 -10.70 -13.89 5.98
CA VAL A 217 -10.83 -14.75 4.81
C VAL A 217 -12.28 -15.18 4.90
N ASN A 218 -13.15 -14.46 4.19
CA ASN A 218 -14.51 -14.92 4.03
C ASN A 218 -14.42 -16.34 3.46
N GLN A 219 -15.43 -17.16 3.69
CA GLN A 219 -15.42 -18.56 3.23
C GLN A 219 -15.27 -18.71 1.69
N HIS A 220 -15.16 -17.60 0.94
CA HIS A 220 -15.04 -17.51 -0.51
C HIS A 220 -13.69 -16.95 -1.03
N THR A 221 -12.74 -16.58 -0.16
CA THR A 221 -11.44 -16.05 -0.62
C THR A 221 -10.46 -17.22 -0.81
N LYS A 222 -10.29 -17.65 -2.06
CA LYS A 222 -9.32 -18.69 -2.42
C LYS A 222 -7.91 -18.28 -1.96
N ALA A 223 -7.23 -19.20 -1.26
CA ALA A 223 -5.81 -19.08 -0.97
C ALA A 223 -5.05 -18.88 -2.30
N GLY A 224 -4.15 -17.90 -2.34
CA GLY A 224 -3.42 -17.54 -3.56
C GLY A 224 -4.15 -16.61 -4.54
N SER A 225 -5.36 -16.13 -4.21
CA SER A 225 -6.03 -15.11 -5.04
C SER A 225 -5.16 -13.86 -5.22
N SER A 226 -5.24 -13.24 -6.39
CA SER A 226 -4.46 -12.04 -6.73
C SER A 226 -4.71 -10.89 -5.76
N LEU A 227 -5.96 -10.74 -5.28
CA LEU A 227 -6.36 -9.76 -4.29
C LEU A 227 -5.73 -10.03 -2.93
N LEU A 228 -5.74 -11.29 -2.47
CA LEU A 228 -5.09 -11.66 -1.21
C LEU A 228 -3.59 -11.41 -1.30
N ARG A 229 -2.94 -11.78 -2.40
CA ARG A 229 -1.51 -11.50 -2.63
C ARG A 229 -1.22 -10.00 -2.60
N ALA A 230 -2.04 -9.17 -3.26
CA ALA A 230 -1.87 -7.72 -3.24
C ALA A 230 -2.01 -7.15 -1.81
N LYS A 231 -2.96 -7.65 -1.03
CA LYS A 231 -3.15 -7.26 0.38
C LYS A 231 -1.97 -7.67 1.26
N LEU A 232 -1.47 -8.90 1.10
CA LEU A 232 -0.28 -9.39 1.82
C LEU A 232 0.94 -8.52 1.51
N ARG A 233 1.19 -8.23 0.22
CA ARG A 233 2.32 -7.37 -0.18
C ARG A 233 2.12 -5.91 0.24
N SER A 234 0.89 -5.42 0.27
CA SER A 234 0.59 -4.09 0.83
C SER A 234 0.90 -4.02 2.33
N ALA A 235 0.59 -5.07 3.10
CA ALA A 235 0.95 -5.13 4.51
C ALA A 235 2.48 -5.21 4.71
N GLN A 236 3.18 -5.97 3.85
CA GLN A 236 4.65 -6.00 3.83
C GLN A 236 5.24 -4.61 3.58
N TYR A 237 4.67 -3.83 2.64
CA TYR A 237 5.08 -2.45 2.41
C TYR A 237 4.91 -1.57 3.66
N GLU A 238 3.77 -1.66 4.35
CA GLU A 238 3.55 -0.89 5.58
C GLU A 238 4.51 -1.28 6.70
N TYR A 239 4.90 -2.55 6.75
CA TYR A 239 5.91 -3.05 7.68
C TYR A 239 7.30 -2.49 7.36
N TRP A 240 7.73 -2.50 6.10
CA TRP A 240 9.01 -1.94 5.66
C TRP A 240 9.15 -0.45 5.98
N HIS A 241 8.03 0.29 5.92
CA HIS A 241 7.99 1.73 6.19
C HIS A 241 7.39 2.04 7.57
N ARG A 242 7.50 1.12 8.53
CA ARG A 242 6.95 1.30 9.87
C ARG A 242 7.67 2.44 10.59
N GLY A 243 6.91 3.44 11.04
CA GLY A 243 7.44 4.63 11.71
C GLY A 243 7.79 5.78 10.76
N SER A 244 7.77 5.54 9.44
CA SER A 244 7.90 6.59 8.43
C SER A 244 6.55 7.25 8.11
N ASP A 245 6.60 8.45 7.53
CA ASP A 245 5.41 9.10 6.98
C ASP A 245 4.98 8.40 5.68
N LEU A 246 3.95 7.56 5.77
CA LEU A 246 3.42 6.80 4.63
C LEU A 246 2.89 7.70 3.51
N TRP A 247 2.56 8.97 3.79
CA TRP A 247 2.17 9.93 2.75
C TRP A 247 3.34 10.23 1.80
N LEU A 248 4.51 10.52 2.36
CA LEU A 248 5.72 10.80 1.58
C LEU A 248 6.23 9.56 0.86
N GLU A 249 6.19 8.40 1.53
CA GLU A 249 6.55 7.13 0.89
C GLU A 249 5.61 6.77 -0.26
N CYS A 250 4.32 7.09 -0.13
CA CYS A 250 3.36 6.96 -1.24
C CYS A 250 3.74 7.85 -2.44
N GLY A 251 4.27 9.05 -2.20
CA GLY A 251 4.82 9.91 -3.25
C GLY A 251 6.02 9.27 -3.98
N ASN A 252 6.97 8.70 -3.23
CA ASN A 252 8.09 7.96 -3.81
C ASN A 252 7.61 6.76 -4.65
N LEU A 253 6.62 6.03 -4.13
CA LEU A 253 5.97 4.90 -4.80
C LEU A 253 5.31 5.32 -6.13
N CYS A 254 4.56 6.42 -6.13
CA CYS A 254 3.93 6.97 -7.34
C CYS A 254 4.98 7.40 -8.37
N THR A 255 6.05 8.05 -7.91
CA THR A 255 7.16 8.46 -8.77
C THR A 255 7.83 7.25 -9.42
N HIS A 256 8.12 6.19 -8.66
CA HIS A 256 8.71 4.95 -9.19
C HIS A 256 7.84 4.32 -10.28
N HIS A 257 6.55 4.14 -10.02
CA HIS A 257 5.63 3.59 -11.02
C HIS A 257 5.55 4.47 -12.27
N MET A 258 5.50 5.78 -12.11
CA MET A 258 5.39 6.69 -13.24
C MET A 258 6.68 6.81 -14.06
N THR A 259 7.85 6.66 -13.45
CA THR A 259 9.11 6.55 -14.23
C THR A 259 9.13 5.31 -15.12
N LYS A 260 8.50 4.21 -14.70
CA LYS A 260 8.33 3.03 -15.56
C LYS A 260 7.37 3.32 -16.72
N VAL A 261 6.22 3.91 -16.44
CA VAL A 261 5.22 4.26 -17.46
C VAL A 261 5.75 5.25 -18.49
N LEU A 262 6.60 6.20 -18.10
CA LEU A 262 7.18 7.18 -19.02
C LEU A 262 8.41 6.66 -19.80
N LYS A 263 9.02 5.55 -19.36
CA LYS A 263 10.14 4.90 -20.05
C LYS A 263 9.69 3.78 -21.00
N ALA A 264 8.51 3.21 -20.75
CA ALA A 264 7.84 2.26 -21.63
C ALA A 264 7.29 2.95 -22.89
#